data_AF-A0A0G4EUY9-F1
#
_entry.id   AF-A0A0G4EUY9-F1
#
_cell.length_a   1.000
_cell.length_b   1.000
_cell.length_c   1.000
_cell.angle_alpha   90.00
_cell.angle_beta   90.00
_cell.angle_gamma   90.00
#
_symmetry.space_group_name_H-M   'P 1'
#
loop_
_entity.id
_entity.type
_entity.pdbx_description
1 polymer ?
#
loop_
_entity_poly.entity_id
_entity_poly.type
_entity_poly.pdbx_seq_one_letter_code
_entity_poly.pdbx_strand_id
1 'polypeptide(L)'
;MSGRPMLLNVGGFVMAFPRDVLLREGLRDTCLAVLLNRFDSWMITDDNRIHFIDADPFYFIWLAVKLRYLSCNRIDVSEIIEGCPALAFYHDRFFAKTAVTIEPQHGDHDSEAFRGFTAVVAPFISSSVAGGTGGSEVLSVRVADGGVVATTDATLADYSILHDRFIKYGPVANVSADTFHKVVDYVRRIRLAPDAATPLPTSTWPDELLYACDMYGLMERVYLSMIGKSHSHIKCLFKNSSDGGEFGTLVERVAGVSGLLFVIEDEKQHTIACHIDGPLIPPADPTSTLTIGCPVTFYSISGPFEEGGIAEMTVPHTEQRVIVAGTEGAVKNPQGLRVGKVAIGGGRLWLGVGEDGRPSGDLRSCCQWVERDELPDDKAYVGDMSEDGRATIAASHWFTAQRLEVYQVWSTLPADPILPADDLHALIDMTRDI
;
A
#
# COMPACT_ATOMS: atom_id res chain seq x y z
N MET A 1 8.97 0.84 -44.18
CA MET A 1 8.40 0.06 -43.06
C MET A 1 6.90 0.24 -43.09
N SER A 2 6.14 -0.84 -42.86
CA SER A 2 4.68 -0.90 -43.06
C SER A 2 3.96 0.05 -42.11
N GLY A 3 3.41 1.15 -42.66
CA GLY A 3 2.92 2.31 -41.91
C GLY A 3 1.58 2.15 -41.18
N ARG A 4 1.27 0.98 -40.61
CA ARG A 4 0.07 0.81 -39.77
C ARG A 4 0.49 0.77 -38.30
N PRO A 5 -0.03 1.68 -37.45
CA PRO A 5 0.30 1.67 -36.02
C PRO A 5 -0.14 0.35 -35.39
N MET A 6 0.68 -0.16 -34.47
CA MET A 6 0.36 -1.33 -33.66
C MET A 6 -0.84 -1.00 -32.77
N LEU A 7 -1.83 -1.89 -32.70
CA LEU A 7 -2.88 -1.79 -31.69
C LEU A 7 -2.37 -2.45 -30.40
N LEU A 8 -2.49 -1.73 -29.28
CA LEU A 8 -2.20 -2.23 -27.94
C LEU A 8 -3.45 -2.11 -27.09
N ASN A 9 -3.77 -3.15 -26.34
CA ASN A 9 -4.71 -3.11 -25.23
C ASN A 9 -3.90 -2.97 -23.93
N VAL A 10 -4.03 -1.84 -23.25
CA VAL A 10 -3.34 -1.59 -21.98
C VAL A 10 -4.38 -1.45 -20.89
N GLY A 11 -4.43 -2.42 -19.97
CA GLY A 11 -5.34 -2.38 -18.84
C GLY A 11 -6.84 -2.31 -19.21
N GLY A 12 -7.23 -2.66 -20.44
CA GLY A 12 -8.60 -2.55 -20.97
C GLY A 12 -8.79 -1.43 -21.99
N PHE A 13 -7.79 -0.55 -22.17
CA PHE A 13 -7.82 0.55 -23.12
C PHE A 13 -7.10 0.20 -24.42
N VAL A 14 -7.83 0.12 -25.53
CA VAL A 14 -7.27 -0.15 -26.86
C VAL A 14 -6.83 1.14 -27.54
N MET A 15 -5.56 1.22 -27.96
CA MET A 15 -5.01 2.38 -28.64
C MET A 15 -4.08 2.04 -29.80
N ALA A 16 -4.01 2.94 -30.77
CA ALA A 16 -2.96 2.94 -31.79
C ALA A 16 -1.66 3.50 -31.20
N PHE A 17 -0.66 2.62 -31.05
CA PHE A 17 0.62 2.92 -30.44
C PHE A 17 1.73 3.08 -31.50
N PRO A 18 2.48 4.20 -31.49
CA PRO A 18 3.50 4.50 -32.50
C PRO A 18 4.82 3.74 -32.24
N ARG A 19 4.80 2.40 -32.23
CA ARG A 19 5.95 1.56 -31.85
C ARG A 19 7.22 1.85 -32.65
N ASP A 20 7.09 2.18 -33.94
CA ASP A 20 8.23 2.42 -34.83
C ASP A 20 9.05 3.66 -34.40
N VAL A 21 8.45 4.60 -33.66
CA VAL A 21 9.15 5.78 -33.12
C VAL A 21 10.15 5.37 -32.04
N LEU A 22 9.92 4.25 -31.35
CA LEU A 22 10.86 3.70 -30.36
C LEU A 22 12.18 3.24 -30.98
N LEU A 23 12.27 3.10 -32.32
CA LEU A 23 13.51 2.74 -33.01
C LEU A 23 14.46 3.94 -33.20
N ARG A 24 14.06 5.15 -32.78
CA ARG A 24 14.95 6.33 -32.80
C ARG A 24 16.14 6.15 -31.85
N GLU A 25 17.24 6.82 -32.18
CA GLU A 25 18.42 6.89 -31.33
C GLU A 25 18.05 7.41 -29.94
N GLY A 26 18.60 6.79 -28.90
CA GLY A 26 18.25 7.06 -27.50
C GLY A 26 17.03 6.30 -26.96
N LEU A 27 16.17 5.75 -27.82
CA LEU A 27 15.00 4.95 -27.43
C LEU A 27 15.13 3.45 -27.75
N ARG A 28 15.85 3.11 -28.84
CA ARG A 28 15.95 1.75 -29.39
C ARG A 28 16.55 0.70 -28.45
N ASP A 29 17.27 1.14 -27.42
CA ASP A 29 17.96 0.35 -26.41
C ASP A 29 17.17 0.25 -25.09
N THR A 30 15.88 0.63 -25.11
CA THR A 30 14.98 0.47 -23.96
C THR A 30 14.29 -0.90 -23.98
N CYS A 31 13.96 -1.44 -22.79
CA CYS A 31 13.22 -2.69 -22.67
C CYS A 31 11.90 -2.67 -23.45
N LEU A 32 11.16 -1.57 -23.45
CA LEU A 32 9.92 -1.45 -24.21
C LEU A 32 10.16 -1.49 -25.72
N ALA A 33 11.19 -0.82 -26.23
CA ALA A 33 11.53 -0.85 -27.65
C ALA A 33 11.86 -2.27 -28.11
N VAL A 34 12.68 -2.99 -27.33
CA VAL A 34 13.05 -4.38 -27.61
C VAL A 34 11.84 -5.31 -27.51
N LEU A 35 11.03 -5.19 -26.46
CA LEU A 35 9.81 -5.99 -26.31
C LEU A 35 8.87 -5.85 -27.51
N LEU A 36 8.53 -4.61 -27.90
CA LEU A 36 7.50 -4.37 -28.94
C LEU A 36 7.98 -4.58 -30.38
N ASN A 37 9.30 -4.53 -30.63
CA ASN A 37 9.85 -4.66 -31.99
C ASN A 37 10.56 -6.00 -32.25
N ARG A 38 10.97 -6.73 -31.20
CA ARG A 38 11.63 -8.03 -31.35
C ARG A 38 10.83 -9.18 -30.74
N PHE A 39 10.11 -8.94 -29.64
CA PHE A 39 9.47 -9.99 -28.85
C PHE A 39 7.94 -9.77 -28.69
N ASP A 40 7.29 -9.17 -29.67
CA ASP A 40 5.84 -8.93 -29.64
C ASP A 40 5.03 -10.24 -29.54
N SER A 41 5.53 -11.32 -30.16
CA SER A 41 4.98 -12.67 -30.05
C SER A 41 5.01 -13.26 -28.63
N TRP A 42 5.77 -12.69 -27.69
CA TRP A 42 5.77 -13.15 -26.29
C TRP A 42 4.64 -12.53 -25.47
N MET A 43 4.03 -11.47 -25.97
CA MET A 43 2.95 -10.79 -25.28
C MET A 43 1.67 -11.62 -25.34
N ILE A 44 0.89 -11.56 -24.27
CA ILE A 44 -0.46 -12.12 -24.25
C ILE A 44 -1.34 -11.29 -25.21
N THR A 45 -2.35 -11.90 -25.80
CA THR A 45 -3.36 -11.19 -26.60
C THR A 45 -4.73 -11.32 -25.95
N ASP A 46 -5.55 -10.27 -26.07
CA ASP A 46 -6.96 -10.33 -25.68
C ASP A 46 -7.81 -11.18 -26.66
N ASP A 47 -9.12 -11.29 -26.38
CA ASP A 47 -10.09 -12.04 -27.20
C ASP A 47 -10.16 -11.55 -28.66
N ASN A 48 -9.77 -10.31 -28.93
CA ASN A 48 -9.71 -9.72 -30.26
C ASN A 48 -8.35 -9.90 -30.93
N ARG A 49 -7.45 -10.68 -30.33
CA ARG A 49 -6.06 -10.91 -30.74
C ARG A 49 -5.22 -9.63 -30.76
N ILE A 50 -5.57 -8.65 -29.92
CA ILE A 50 -4.78 -7.43 -29.72
C ILE A 50 -3.75 -7.70 -28.63
N HIS A 51 -2.49 -7.34 -28.87
CA HIS A 51 -1.43 -7.46 -27.87
C HIS A 51 -1.79 -6.69 -26.59
N PHE A 52 -1.67 -7.36 -25.46
CA PHE A 52 -2.03 -6.86 -24.15
C PHE A 52 -0.79 -6.51 -23.32
N ILE A 53 -0.84 -5.37 -22.62
CA ILE A 53 0.15 -5.01 -21.59
C ILE A 53 -0.61 -4.79 -20.28
N ASP A 54 -0.22 -5.56 -19.26
CA ASP A 54 -0.78 -5.46 -17.93
C ASP A 54 -0.16 -4.30 -17.14
N ALA A 55 -0.57 -3.08 -17.48
CA ALA A 55 -0.08 -1.83 -16.89
C ALA A 55 -1.19 -0.78 -16.79
N ASP A 56 -0.89 0.35 -16.18
CA ASP A 56 -1.77 1.52 -16.17
C ASP A 56 -1.97 2.07 -17.59
N PRO A 57 -3.22 2.14 -18.12
CA PRO A 57 -3.49 2.77 -19.41
C PRO A 57 -3.03 4.23 -19.46
N PHE A 58 -3.10 5.00 -18.37
CA PHE A 58 -2.77 6.43 -18.40
C PHE A 58 -1.29 6.67 -18.70
N TYR A 59 -0.39 5.79 -18.25
CA TYR A 59 1.02 5.83 -18.65
C TYR A 59 1.20 5.67 -20.16
N PHE A 60 0.54 4.68 -20.77
CA PHE A 60 0.65 4.43 -22.21
C PHE A 60 -0.06 5.49 -23.06
N ILE A 61 -1.16 6.09 -22.57
CA ILE A 61 -1.80 7.25 -23.21
C ILE A 61 -0.80 8.42 -23.28
N TRP A 62 -0.19 8.77 -22.14
CA TRP A 62 0.84 9.82 -22.09
C TRP A 62 2.00 9.52 -23.03
N LEU A 63 2.53 8.29 -22.99
CA LEU A 63 3.66 7.88 -23.81
C LEU A 63 3.33 7.92 -25.30
N ALA A 64 2.14 7.45 -25.70
CA ALA A 64 1.70 7.49 -27.09
C ALA A 64 1.59 8.93 -27.61
N VAL A 65 1.13 9.88 -26.78
CA VAL A 65 1.09 11.31 -27.13
C VAL A 65 2.51 11.86 -27.30
N LYS A 66 3.42 11.58 -26.36
CA LYS A 66 4.82 12.03 -26.43
C LYS A 66 5.53 11.47 -27.66
N LEU A 67 5.38 10.18 -27.96
CA LEU A 67 5.95 9.57 -29.16
C LEU A 67 5.37 10.18 -30.45
N ARG A 68 4.09 10.56 -30.48
CA ARG A 68 3.51 11.30 -31.63
C ARG A 68 4.12 12.69 -31.77
N TYR A 69 4.31 13.43 -30.69
CA TYR A 69 4.99 14.73 -30.72
C TYR A 69 6.44 14.61 -31.20
N LEU A 70 7.15 13.58 -30.73
CA LEU A 70 8.49 13.27 -31.22
C LEU A 70 8.47 12.93 -32.71
N SER A 71 7.49 12.15 -33.18
CA SER A 71 7.32 11.83 -34.61
C SER A 71 7.14 13.08 -35.48
N CYS A 72 6.55 14.13 -34.92
CA CYS A 72 6.36 15.44 -35.56
C CYS A 72 7.46 16.46 -35.23
N ASN A 73 8.57 16.04 -34.61
CA ASN A 73 9.69 16.89 -34.18
C ASN A 73 9.27 18.10 -33.32
N ARG A 74 8.26 17.91 -32.45
CA ARG A 74 7.76 18.93 -31.52
C ARG A 74 8.42 18.89 -30.15
N ILE A 75 9.05 17.77 -29.83
CA ILE A 75 9.78 17.51 -28.59
C ILE A 75 11.03 16.71 -28.92
N ASP A 76 12.00 16.73 -28.01
CA ASP A 76 13.21 15.92 -28.10
C ASP A 76 13.08 14.57 -27.37
N VAL A 77 14.02 13.66 -27.63
CA VAL A 77 14.06 12.34 -26.98
C VAL A 77 14.23 12.47 -25.46
N SER A 78 14.99 13.47 -24.99
CA SER A 78 15.20 13.72 -23.56
C SER A 78 13.90 13.96 -22.81
N GLU A 79 12.93 14.67 -23.38
CA GLU A 79 11.62 14.90 -22.76
C GLU A 79 10.80 13.61 -22.56
N ILE A 80 11.15 12.53 -23.28
CA ILE A 80 10.54 11.21 -23.06
C ILE A 80 11.34 10.46 -22.01
N ILE A 81 12.68 10.46 -22.09
CA ILE A 81 13.58 9.78 -21.15
C ILE A 81 13.48 10.34 -19.72
N GLU A 82 13.29 11.64 -19.57
CA GLU A 82 13.09 12.29 -18.26
C GLU A 82 11.79 11.80 -17.59
N GLY A 83 10.82 11.32 -18.37
CA GLY A 83 9.58 10.76 -17.87
C GLY A 83 8.67 11.79 -17.21
N CYS A 84 7.83 11.29 -16.31
CA CYS A 84 6.97 12.09 -15.44
C CYS A 84 7.02 11.45 -14.05
N PRO A 85 7.32 12.18 -12.97
CA PRO A 85 7.42 11.60 -11.62
C PRO A 85 6.16 10.82 -11.21
N ALA A 86 4.97 11.29 -11.58
CA ALA A 86 3.70 10.62 -11.29
C ALA A 86 3.55 9.25 -11.98
N LEU A 87 4.39 8.97 -12.99
CA LEU A 87 4.36 7.76 -13.80
C LEU A 87 5.69 6.96 -13.73
N ALA A 88 6.59 7.33 -12.82
CA ALA A 88 7.94 6.79 -12.71
C ALA A 88 7.94 5.26 -12.60
N PHE A 89 7.00 4.68 -11.84
CA PHE A 89 6.92 3.24 -11.61
C PHE A 89 6.98 2.39 -12.90
N TYR A 90 6.18 2.76 -13.90
CA TYR A 90 6.17 2.10 -15.20
C TYR A 90 7.27 2.63 -16.10
N HIS A 91 7.55 3.93 -16.03
CA HIS A 91 8.59 4.55 -16.84
C HIS A 91 9.95 3.88 -16.62
N ASP A 92 10.39 3.73 -15.37
CA ASP A 92 11.68 3.15 -15.00
C ASP A 92 11.85 1.72 -15.52
N ARG A 93 10.76 0.93 -15.53
CA ARG A 93 10.77 -0.46 -16.04
C ARG A 93 10.82 -0.50 -17.55
N PHE A 94 9.93 0.23 -18.21
CA PHE A 94 9.83 0.20 -19.67
C PHE A 94 11.01 0.90 -20.36
N PHE A 95 11.59 1.91 -19.73
CA PHE A 95 12.74 2.66 -20.23
C PHE A 95 14.08 2.22 -19.64
N ALA A 96 14.08 1.18 -18.79
CA ALA A 96 15.31 0.49 -18.40
C ALA A 96 16.13 0.16 -19.66
N LYS A 97 17.42 0.51 -19.61
CA LYS A 97 18.34 0.26 -20.71
C LYS A 97 18.72 -1.21 -20.78
N THR A 98 18.86 -1.72 -21.98
CA THR A 98 19.29 -3.09 -22.24
C THR A 98 20.30 -3.13 -23.38
N ALA A 99 21.27 -4.05 -23.29
CA ALA A 99 22.21 -4.32 -24.38
C ALA A 99 21.62 -5.29 -25.43
N VAL A 100 20.43 -5.84 -25.19
CA VAL A 100 19.73 -6.68 -26.17
C VAL A 100 19.31 -5.82 -27.36
N THR A 101 19.70 -6.22 -28.57
CA THR A 101 19.38 -5.49 -29.80
C THR A 101 18.03 -5.91 -30.39
N ILE A 102 17.44 -5.04 -31.23
CA ILE A 102 16.21 -5.34 -31.98
C ILE A 102 16.44 -6.49 -32.97
N GLU A 103 17.60 -6.52 -33.61
CA GLU A 103 18.02 -7.63 -34.46
C GLU A 103 18.50 -8.80 -33.58
N PRO A 104 17.99 -10.03 -33.79
CA PRO A 104 18.47 -11.20 -33.07
C PRO A 104 19.94 -11.48 -33.34
N GLN A 105 20.72 -11.74 -32.29
CA GLN A 105 22.10 -12.22 -32.41
C GLN A 105 22.19 -13.69 -31.95
N HIS A 106 23.18 -14.39 -32.50
CA HIS A 106 23.42 -15.79 -32.15
C HIS A 106 23.89 -15.91 -30.69
N GLY A 107 23.23 -16.75 -29.89
CA GLY A 107 23.57 -16.95 -28.48
C GLY A 107 22.99 -15.93 -27.50
N ASP A 108 22.11 -15.03 -27.95
CA ASP A 108 21.50 -14.01 -27.06
C ASP A 108 20.87 -14.63 -25.81
N HIS A 109 20.22 -15.79 -25.95
CA HIS A 109 19.49 -16.46 -24.87
C HIS A 109 20.36 -16.85 -23.66
N ASP A 110 21.67 -17.01 -23.85
CA ASP A 110 22.61 -17.36 -22.78
C ASP A 110 23.32 -16.13 -22.19
N SER A 111 23.08 -14.94 -22.77
CA SER A 111 23.76 -13.71 -22.36
C SER A 111 23.20 -13.11 -21.07
N GLU A 112 24.06 -12.46 -20.30
CA GLU A 112 23.66 -11.69 -19.12
C GLU A 112 22.69 -10.55 -19.48
N ALA A 113 22.90 -9.90 -20.62
CA ALA A 113 22.01 -8.85 -21.12
C ALA A 113 20.58 -9.35 -21.36
N PHE A 114 20.44 -10.53 -21.96
CA PHE A 114 19.14 -11.15 -22.17
C PHE A 114 18.48 -11.53 -20.85
N ARG A 115 19.24 -12.10 -19.90
CA ARG A 115 18.71 -12.37 -18.54
C ARG A 115 18.22 -11.10 -17.85
N GLY A 116 18.99 -10.00 -17.93
CA GLY A 116 18.60 -8.70 -17.38
C GLY A 116 17.34 -8.15 -18.03
N PHE A 117 17.25 -8.19 -19.37
CA PHE A 117 16.04 -7.84 -20.11
C PHE A 117 14.84 -8.67 -19.69
N THR A 118 14.96 -10.01 -19.69
CA THR A 118 13.90 -10.93 -19.31
C THR A 118 13.44 -10.67 -17.88
N ALA A 119 14.35 -10.41 -16.93
CA ALA A 119 13.96 -10.08 -15.55
C ALA A 119 13.04 -8.85 -15.47
N VAL A 120 13.28 -7.84 -16.31
CA VAL A 120 12.46 -6.61 -16.36
C VAL A 120 11.11 -6.85 -17.04
N VAL A 121 11.08 -7.58 -18.16
CA VAL A 121 9.87 -7.73 -18.97
C VAL A 121 9.03 -8.97 -18.63
N ALA A 122 9.58 -9.92 -17.87
CA ALA A 122 8.91 -11.16 -17.46
C ALA A 122 7.46 -10.94 -16.98
N PRO A 123 7.17 -9.94 -16.13
CA PRO A 123 5.81 -9.73 -15.64
C PRO A 123 4.80 -9.22 -16.68
N PHE A 124 5.25 -8.84 -17.88
CA PHE A 124 4.43 -8.31 -18.97
C PHE A 124 4.31 -9.27 -20.17
N ILE A 125 4.97 -10.43 -20.11
CA ILE A 125 4.94 -11.45 -21.17
C ILE A 125 4.26 -12.73 -20.69
N SER A 126 3.76 -13.52 -21.62
CA SER A 126 3.00 -14.73 -21.33
C SER A 126 3.80 -15.73 -20.50
N SER A 127 3.16 -16.33 -19.50
CA SER A 127 3.70 -17.44 -18.72
C SER A 127 3.97 -18.71 -19.56
N SER A 128 3.47 -18.77 -20.80
CA SER A 128 3.82 -19.84 -21.75
C SER A 128 5.21 -19.69 -22.36
N VAL A 129 5.81 -18.50 -22.27
CA VAL A 129 7.18 -18.22 -22.70
C VAL A 129 8.14 -18.48 -21.55
N ALA A 130 9.30 -19.06 -21.84
CA ALA A 130 10.32 -19.32 -20.83
C ALA A 130 10.73 -18.01 -20.11
N GLY A 131 10.58 -17.99 -18.78
CA GLY A 131 10.85 -16.83 -17.94
C GLY A 131 9.73 -15.80 -17.85
N GLY A 132 8.61 -15.99 -18.56
CA GLY A 132 7.43 -15.13 -18.45
C GLY A 132 6.63 -15.39 -17.17
N THR A 133 6.11 -14.32 -16.59
CA THR A 133 5.31 -14.33 -15.35
C THR A 133 4.09 -13.40 -15.45
N GLY A 134 3.75 -12.94 -16.66
CA GLY A 134 2.64 -12.02 -16.91
C GLY A 134 1.27 -12.66 -16.99
N GLY A 135 1.16 -13.97 -16.78
CA GLY A 135 -0.13 -14.68 -16.81
C GLY A 135 -0.36 -15.46 -18.10
N SER A 136 -1.50 -16.14 -18.15
CA SER A 136 -1.91 -17.00 -19.26
C SER A 136 -3.10 -16.43 -20.03
N GLU A 137 -3.91 -15.57 -19.42
CA GLU A 137 -5.13 -15.02 -20.03
C GLU A 137 -5.36 -13.56 -19.65
N VAL A 138 -6.11 -12.86 -20.52
CA VAL A 138 -6.59 -11.49 -20.26
C VAL A 138 -8.03 -11.58 -19.77
N LEU A 139 -8.28 -11.10 -18.57
CA LEU A 139 -9.59 -11.02 -17.95
C LEU A 139 -10.08 -9.58 -18.05
N SER A 140 -11.34 -9.37 -18.43
CA SER A 140 -11.91 -8.03 -18.55
C SER A 140 -13.30 -7.93 -17.92
N VAL A 141 -13.61 -6.77 -17.36
CA VAL A 141 -14.92 -6.46 -16.79
C VAL A 141 -15.35 -5.06 -17.22
N ARG A 142 -16.66 -4.92 -17.48
CA ARG A 142 -17.27 -3.62 -17.77
C ARG A 142 -17.58 -2.88 -16.47
N VAL A 143 -17.41 -1.57 -16.50
CA VAL A 143 -17.89 -0.66 -15.47
C VAL A 143 -19.17 0.00 -15.97
N ALA A 144 -20.11 0.29 -15.08
CA ALA A 144 -21.46 0.77 -15.42
C ALA A 144 -21.46 2.10 -16.18
N ASP A 145 -20.43 2.93 -16.01
CA ASP A 145 -20.20 4.18 -16.76
C ASP A 145 -19.71 3.95 -18.21
N GLY A 146 -19.55 2.69 -18.62
CA GLY A 146 -19.16 2.29 -19.97
C GLY A 146 -17.68 1.95 -20.14
N GLY A 147 -16.85 2.16 -19.09
CA GLY A 147 -15.44 1.77 -19.09
C GLY A 147 -15.23 0.26 -19.16
N VAL A 148 -14.04 -0.16 -19.63
CA VAL A 148 -13.58 -1.54 -19.56
C VAL A 148 -12.25 -1.56 -18.83
N VAL A 149 -12.16 -2.38 -17.79
CA VAL A 149 -10.91 -2.67 -17.10
C VAL A 149 -10.51 -4.09 -17.42
N ALA A 150 -9.28 -4.29 -17.88
CA ALA A 150 -8.73 -5.60 -18.17
C ALA A 150 -7.39 -5.81 -17.47
N THR A 151 -7.11 -7.03 -17.03
CA THR A 151 -5.88 -7.42 -16.33
C THR A 151 -5.56 -8.88 -16.63
N THR A 152 -4.53 -9.45 -16.01
CA THR A 152 -4.20 -10.87 -16.15
C THR A 152 -4.63 -11.69 -14.96
N ASP A 153 -4.80 -13.00 -15.17
CA ASP A 153 -4.90 -14.01 -14.11
C ASP A 153 -3.73 -13.90 -13.10
N ALA A 154 -2.51 -13.61 -13.59
CA ALA A 154 -1.35 -13.41 -12.72
C ALA A 154 -1.52 -12.25 -11.73
N THR A 155 -2.10 -11.12 -12.16
CA THR A 155 -2.40 -9.99 -11.26
C THR A 155 -3.46 -10.33 -10.22
N LEU A 156 -4.38 -11.23 -10.54
CA LEU A 156 -5.52 -11.56 -9.68
C LEU A 156 -5.30 -12.78 -8.78
N ALA A 157 -4.19 -13.51 -8.96
CA ALA A 157 -3.95 -14.83 -8.37
C ALA A 157 -4.13 -14.87 -6.84
N ASP A 158 -3.67 -13.84 -6.12
CA ASP A 158 -3.74 -13.77 -4.65
C ASP A 158 -4.99 -13.03 -4.12
N TYR A 159 -5.91 -12.63 -5.00
CA TYR A 159 -7.00 -11.70 -4.68
C TYR A 159 -8.35 -12.26 -5.10
N SER A 160 -8.81 -13.32 -4.41
CA SER A 160 -10.01 -14.08 -4.79
C SER A 160 -11.28 -13.24 -4.97
N ILE A 161 -11.52 -12.24 -4.11
CA ILE A 161 -12.69 -11.35 -4.20
C ILE A 161 -12.63 -10.47 -5.45
N LEU A 162 -11.45 -9.89 -5.73
CA LEU A 162 -11.22 -9.10 -6.94
C LEU A 162 -11.27 -9.99 -8.19
N HIS A 163 -10.67 -11.18 -8.14
CA HIS A 163 -10.75 -12.18 -9.22
C HIS A 163 -12.19 -12.53 -9.56
N ASP A 164 -13.02 -12.81 -8.55
CA ASP A 164 -14.44 -13.12 -8.74
C ASP A 164 -15.21 -11.97 -9.41
N ARG A 165 -14.78 -10.71 -9.24
CA ARG A 165 -15.33 -9.57 -9.98
C ARG A 165 -15.13 -9.69 -11.48
N PHE A 166 -14.00 -10.22 -11.92
CA PHE A 166 -13.71 -10.36 -13.35
C PHE A 166 -14.44 -11.53 -14.00
N ILE A 167 -14.72 -12.60 -13.26
CA ILE A 167 -15.21 -13.86 -13.85
C ILE A 167 -16.63 -14.27 -13.46
N LYS A 168 -17.14 -13.86 -12.30
CA LYS A 168 -18.45 -14.35 -11.77
C LYS A 168 -19.55 -13.30 -11.83
N TYR A 169 -19.20 -12.03 -11.65
CA TYR A 169 -20.20 -10.97 -11.46
C TYR A 169 -20.43 -10.15 -12.73
N GLY A 170 -21.58 -9.47 -12.78
CA GLY A 170 -21.89 -8.48 -13.81
C GLY A 170 -21.07 -7.18 -13.66
N PRO A 171 -21.41 -6.15 -14.44
CA PRO A 171 -20.67 -4.89 -14.45
C PRO A 171 -20.44 -4.28 -13.07
N VAL A 172 -19.28 -3.63 -12.89
CA VAL A 172 -18.95 -2.86 -11.67
C VAL A 172 -19.85 -1.62 -11.63
N ALA A 173 -20.69 -1.47 -10.60
CA ALA A 173 -21.66 -0.38 -10.52
C ALA A 173 -21.50 0.54 -9.29
N ASN A 174 -20.74 0.12 -8.28
CA ASN A 174 -20.66 0.83 -7.00
C ASN A 174 -19.51 1.86 -6.95
N VAL A 175 -18.64 1.87 -7.95
CA VAL A 175 -17.48 2.77 -8.04
C VAL A 175 -17.28 3.22 -9.49
N SER A 176 -16.68 4.38 -9.67
CA SER A 176 -16.28 4.90 -10.99
C SER A 176 -15.25 4.00 -11.69
N ALA A 177 -15.18 4.06 -13.03
CA ALA A 177 -14.16 3.33 -13.78
C ALA A 177 -12.75 3.77 -13.42
N ASP A 178 -12.55 5.06 -13.14
CA ASP A 178 -11.27 5.62 -12.71
C ASP A 178 -10.83 5.00 -11.37
N THR A 179 -11.71 4.95 -10.37
CA THR A 179 -11.43 4.31 -9.09
C THR A 179 -11.15 2.82 -9.25
N PHE A 180 -11.94 2.10 -10.07
CA PHE A 180 -11.70 0.68 -10.30
C PHE A 180 -10.38 0.41 -11.06
N HIS A 181 -10.01 1.25 -12.03
CA HIS A 181 -8.70 1.19 -12.68
C HIS A 181 -7.57 1.35 -11.68
N LYS A 182 -7.66 2.31 -10.75
CA LYS A 182 -6.67 2.51 -9.68
C LYS A 182 -6.55 1.30 -8.76
N VAL A 183 -7.66 0.67 -8.38
CA VAL A 183 -7.64 -0.57 -7.58
C VAL A 183 -6.87 -1.68 -8.29
N VAL A 184 -7.18 -1.92 -9.57
CA VAL A 184 -6.51 -2.97 -10.34
C VAL A 184 -5.05 -2.63 -10.56
N ASP A 185 -4.74 -1.36 -10.86
CA ASP A 185 -3.38 -0.89 -11.02
C ASP A 185 -2.55 -1.00 -9.73
N TYR A 186 -3.15 -0.71 -8.58
CA TYR A 186 -2.52 -0.91 -7.28
C TYR A 186 -2.08 -2.37 -7.09
N VAL A 187 -2.95 -3.32 -7.41
CA VAL A 187 -2.64 -4.75 -7.36
C VAL A 187 -1.57 -5.14 -8.39
N ARG A 188 -1.60 -4.56 -9.60
CA ARG A 188 -0.52 -4.76 -10.59
C ARG A 188 0.82 -4.32 -10.03
N ARG A 189 0.91 -3.12 -9.44
CA ARG A 189 2.17 -2.59 -8.89
C ARG A 189 2.71 -3.47 -7.77
N ILE A 190 1.83 -3.99 -6.90
CA ILE A 190 2.21 -4.97 -5.87
C ILE A 190 2.82 -6.23 -6.52
N ARG A 191 2.19 -6.80 -7.56
CA ARG A 191 2.74 -7.96 -8.28
C ARG A 191 4.10 -7.65 -8.93
N LEU A 192 4.23 -6.45 -9.50
CA LEU A 192 5.42 -5.98 -10.23
C LEU A 192 6.57 -5.56 -9.30
N ALA A 193 6.30 -5.40 -8.01
CA ALA A 193 7.25 -4.99 -6.98
C ALA A 193 6.85 -5.56 -5.61
N PRO A 194 6.81 -6.89 -5.44
CA PRO A 194 6.26 -7.52 -4.23
C PRO A 194 7.02 -7.17 -2.94
N ASP A 195 8.28 -6.78 -3.12
CA ASP A 195 9.21 -6.41 -2.07
C ASP A 195 9.18 -4.91 -1.73
N ALA A 196 8.61 -4.07 -2.59
CA ALA A 196 8.56 -2.63 -2.35
C ALA A 196 7.32 -2.24 -1.55
N ALA A 197 7.45 -1.23 -0.69
CA ALA A 197 6.31 -0.49 -0.18
C ALA A 197 5.60 0.19 -1.37
N THR A 198 4.53 -0.43 -1.85
CA THR A 198 3.78 0.10 -3.00
C THR A 198 2.80 1.15 -2.49
N PRO A 199 2.95 2.45 -2.81
CA PRO A 199 2.03 3.46 -2.33
C PRO A 199 0.64 3.25 -2.93
N LEU A 200 -0.39 3.62 -2.16
CA LEU A 200 -1.76 3.68 -2.67
C LEU A 200 -1.83 4.68 -3.84
N PRO A 201 -2.56 4.40 -4.92
CA PRO A 201 -2.70 5.35 -6.02
C PRO A 201 -3.32 6.68 -5.56
N THR A 202 -2.79 7.78 -6.08
CA THR A 202 -3.41 9.11 -5.87
C THR A 202 -4.82 9.13 -6.47
N SER A 203 -5.79 9.63 -5.72
CA SER A 203 -7.18 9.76 -6.18
C SER A 203 -7.75 11.12 -5.81
N THR A 204 -8.60 11.65 -6.68
CA THR A 204 -9.46 12.81 -6.36
C THR A 204 -10.59 12.44 -5.41
N TRP A 205 -10.88 11.14 -5.28
CA TRP A 205 -11.88 10.57 -4.38
C TRP A 205 -11.22 9.47 -3.54
N PRO A 206 -10.38 9.85 -2.55
CA PRO A 206 -9.63 8.87 -1.76
C PRO A 206 -10.56 7.95 -0.95
N ASP A 207 -11.70 8.45 -0.47
CA ASP A 207 -12.67 7.63 0.27
C ASP A 207 -13.35 6.59 -0.63
N GLU A 208 -13.67 6.94 -1.88
CA GLU A 208 -14.19 5.97 -2.86
C GLU A 208 -13.14 4.88 -3.15
N LEU A 209 -11.85 5.25 -3.23
CA LEU A 209 -10.76 4.31 -3.43
C LEU A 209 -10.59 3.37 -2.23
N LEU A 210 -10.62 3.89 -1.00
CA LEU A 210 -10.55 3.08 0.22
C LEU A 210 -11.75 2.15 0.35
N TYR A 211 -12.96 2.66 0.06
CA TYR A 211 -14.18 1.85 -0.02
C TYR A 211 -14.03 0.71 -1.03
N ALA A 212 -13.48 1.00 -2.22
CA ALA A 212 -13.23 -0.02 -3.24
C ALA A 212 -12.21 -1.05 -2.76
N CYS A 213 -11.12 -0.62 -2.12
CA CYS A 213 -10.13 -1.51 -1.53
C CYS A 213 -10.74 -2.43 -0.47
N ASP A 214 -11.59 -1.92 0.42
CA ASP A 214 -12.29 -2.72 1.42
C ASP A 214 -13.25 -3.73 0.79
N MET A 215 -14.07 -3.27 -0.17
CA MET A 215 -15.00 -4.12 -0.92
C MET A 215 -14.30 -5.29 -1.61
N TYR A 216 -13.04 -5.13 -2.04
CA TYR A 216 -12.26 -6.17 -2.71
C TYR A 216 -11.25 -6.88 -1.79
N GLY A 217 -11.31 -6.67 -0.46
CA GLY A 217 -10.47 -7.35 0.51
C GLY A 217 -8.99 -6.94 0.47
N LEU A 218 -8.70 -5.69 0.12
CA LEU A 218 -7.35 -5.17 -0.06
C LEU A 218 -6.83 -4.36 1.13
N MET A 219 -7.58 -4.25 2.23
CA MET A 219 -7.21 -3.39 3.36
C MET A 219 -5.87 -3.76 4.01
N GLU A 220 -5.54 -5.05 4.09
CA GLU A 220 -4.21 -5.47 4.58
C GLU A 220 -3.07 -4.90 3.74
N ARG A 221 -3.25 -4.78 2.42
CA ARG A 221 -2.28 -4.12 1.54
C ARG A 221 -2.25 -2.62 1.80
N VAL A 222 -3.42 -1.99 1.93
CA VAL A 222 -3.52 -0.56 2.27
C VAL A 222 -2.76 -0.24 3.56
N TYR A 223 -2.88 -1.09 4.59
CA TYR A 223 -2.14 -0.93 5.85
C TYR A 223 -0.62 -1.00 5.65
N LEU A 224 -0.14 -1.94 4.83
CA LEU A 224 1.29 -2.03 4.51
C LEU A 224 1.80 -0.79 3.77
N SER A 225 1.02 -0.28 2.82
CA SER A 225 1.33 0.96 2.10
C SER A 225 1.35 2.18 3.00
N MET A 226 0.39 2.27 3.92
CA MET A 226 0.29 3.32 4.93
C MET A 226 1.50 3.35 5.86
N ILE A 227 1.98 2.17 6.29
CA ILE A 227 3.16 2.07 7.16
C ILE A 227 4.46 2.35 6.38
N GLY A 228 4.45 2.13 5.05
CA GLY A 228 5.57 2.50 4.17
C GLY A 228 6.82 1.63 4.31
N LYS A 229 6.76 0.52 5.06
CA LYS A 229 7.90 -0.39 5.25
C LYS A 229 8.00 -1.39 4.10
N SER A 230 9.12 -1.42 3.40
CA SER A 230 9.39 -2.41 2.34
C SER A 230 9.59 -3.82 2.92
N HIS A 231 9.37 -4.85 2.09
CA HIS A 231 9.43 -6.27 2.46
C HIS A 231 8.58 -6.62 3.70
N SER A 232 7.49 -5.89 3.88
CA SER A 232 6.62 -6.06 5.03
C SER A 232 5.54 -7.09 4.78
N HIS A 233 5.28 -7.86 5.81
CA HIS A 233 4.22 -8.84 5.87
C HIS A 233 3.26 -8.41 6.96
N ILE A 234 2.00 -8.81 6.80
CA ILE A 234 0.95 -8.55 7.75
C ILE A 234 0.21 -9.84 8.06
N LYS A 235 -0.18 -10.00 9.32
CA LYS A 235 -0.96 -11.14 9.79
C LYS A 235 -1.94 -10.69 10.86
N CYS A 236 -3.21 -10.98 10.66
CA CYS A 236 -4.21 -10.75 11.70
C CYS A 236 -3.98 -11.71 12.90
N LEU A 237 -3.92 -11.15 14.10
CA LEU A 237 -3.76 -11.90 15.35
C LEU A 237 -5.03 -11.95 16.19
N PHE A 238 -5.85 -10.91 16.10
CA PHE A 238 -7.07 -10.75 16.88
C PHE A 238 -8.12 -10.02 16.06
N LYS A 239 -9.36 -10.50 16.09
CA LYS A 239 -10.54 -9.76 15.62
C LYS A 239 -11.66 -9.87 16.64
N ASN A 240 -12.23 -8.75 17.05
CA ASN A 240 -13.34 -8.75 18.00
C ASN A 240 -14.56 -9.55 17.51
N SER A 241 -14.78 -9.62 16.19
CA SER A 241 -15.87 -10.36 15.57
C SER A 241 -15.75 -11.88 15.68
N SER A 242 -14.53 -12.42 15.80
CA SER A 242 -14.28 -13.87 15.94
C SER A 242 -13.77 -14.27 17.32
N ASP A 243 -12.98 -13.42 17.97
CA ASP A 243 -12.31 -13.69 19.25
C ASP A 243 -13.03 -13.07 20.45
N GLY A 244 -14.08 -12.26 20.22
CA GLY A 244 -14.81 -11.56 21.27
C GLY A 244 -14.16 -10.24 21.71
N GLY A 245 -14.72 -9.60 22.74
CA GLY A 245 -14.28 -8.27 23.21
C GLY A 245 -13.43 -8.28 24.49
N GLU A 246 -13.01 -9.44 24.98
CA GLU A 246 -12.39 -9.57 26.30
C GLU A 246 -10.88 -9.26 26.29
N PHE A 247 -10.40 -8.56 27.32
CA PHE A 247 -8.98 -8.22 27.45
C PHE A 247 -8.06 -9.43 27.57
N GLY A 248 -8.48 -10.48 28.28
CA GLY A 248 -7.70 -11.71 28.41
C GLY A 248 -7.38 -12.33 27.06
N THR A 249 -8.38 -12.44 26.18
CA THR A 249 -8.22 -12.99 24.84
C THR A 249 -7.25 -12.16 23.98
N LEU A 250 -7.32 -10.83 24.05
CA LEU A 250 -6.36 -9.98 23.35
C LEU A 250 -4.92 -10.30 23.81
N VAL A 251 -4.68 -10.28 25.13
CA VAL A 251 -3.36 -10.53 25.71
C VAL A 251 -2.83 -11.92 25.32
N GLU A 252 -3.65 -12.96 25.39
CA GLU A 252 -3.26 -14.32 24.99
C GLU A 252 -2.79 -14.40 23.52
N ARG A 253 -3.35 -13.57 22.64
CA ARG A 253 -3.05 -13.56 21.21
C ARG A 253 -1.85 -12.72 20.83
N VAL A 254 -1.63 -11.60 21.53
CA VAL A 254 -0.65 -10.58 21.11
C VAL A 254 0.52 -10.41 22.08
N ALA A 255 0.49 -11.05 23.25
CA ALA A 255 1.55 -10.91 24.25
C ALA A 255 2.93 -11.26 23.69
N GLY A 256 3.88 -10.34 23.86
CA GLY A 256 5.27 -10.49 23.41
C GLY A 256 5.49 -10.28 21.92
N VAL A 257 4.43 -10.08 21.12
CA VAL A 257 4.54 -9.81 19.69
C VAL A 257 4.88 -8.34 19.45
N SER A 258 5.89 -8.08 18.62
CA SER A 258 6.29 -6.73 18.19
C SER A 258 5.72 -6.36 16.82
N GLY A 259 5.70 -5.05 16.53
CA GLY A 259 5.19 -4.50 15.27
C GLY A 259 3.69 -4.67 15.19
N LEU A 260 2.95 -4.11 16.13
CA LEU A 260 1.50 -4.28 16.20
C LEU A 260 0.78 -3.12 15.51
N LEU A 261 -0.21 -3.44 14.70
CA LEU A 261 -1.14 -2.46 14.12
C LEU A 261 -2.53 -2.73 14.68
N PHE A 262 -3.03 -1.80 15.49
CA PHE A 262 -4.41 -1.77 15.94
C PHE A 262 -5.25 -1.04 14.89
N VAL A 263 -6.35 -1.64 14.44
CA VAL A 263 -7.32 -1.02 13.54
C VAL A 263 -8.66 -1.01 14.25
N ILE A 264 -9.24 0.17 14.39
CA ILE A 264 -10.45 0.41 15.17
C ILE A 264 -11.44 1.19 14.32
N GLU A 265 -12.65 0.68 14.19
CA GLU A 265 -13.75 1.38 13.54
C GLU A 265 -14.81 1.71 14.58
N ASP A 266 -15.26 2.96 14.63
CA ASP A 266 -16.32 3.40 15.53
C ASP A 266 -17.73 3.26 14.94
N GLU A 267 -18.75 3.65 15.70
CA GLU A 267 -20.15 3.58 15.27
C GLU A 267 -20.52 4.48 14.07
N LYS A 268 -19.71 5.47 13.71
CA LYS A 268 -19.91 6.31 12.51
C LYS A 268 -18.97 5.92 11.37
N GLN A 269 -18.36 4.74 11.43
CA GLN A 269 -17.46 4.21 10.41
C GLN A 269 -16.18 5.04 10.22
N HIS A 270 -15.77 5.84 11.22
CA HIS A 270 -14.41 6.37 11.22
C HIS A 270 -13.47 5.23 11.58
N THR A 271 -12.48 5.00 10.71
CA THR A 271 -11.45 3.99 10.91
C THR A 271 -10.17 4.67 11.33
N ILE A 272 -9.74 4.38 12.54
CA ILE A 272 -8.46 4.81 13.08
C ILE A 272 -7.50 3.62 13.11
N ALA A 273 -6.22 3.89 12.95
CA ALA A 273 -5.19 2.89 13.14
C ALA A 273 -4.07 3.42 14.05
N CYS A 274 -3.44 2.50 14.77
CA CYS A 274 -2.31 2.80 15.64
C CYS A 274 -1.24 1.74 15.45
N HIS A 275 -0.08 2.14 14.95
CA HIS A 275 1.07 1.28 14.77
C HIS A 275 2.04 1.46 15.95
N ILE A 276 2.40 0.35 16.58
CA ILE A 276 3.33 0.26 17.71
C ILE A 276 4.53 -0.56 17.25
N ASP A 277 5.69 0.10 17.14
CA ASP A 277 6.95 -0.56 16.79
C ASP A 277 7.65 -1.12 18.05
N GLY A 278 6.96 -2.03 18.73
CA GLY A 278 7.40 -2.61 20.00
C GLY A 278 6.44 -3.71 20.46
N PRO A 279 6.84 -4.50 21.49
CA PRO A 279 6.02 -5.58 21.98
C PRO A 279 4.88 -5.09 22.90
N LEU A 280 3.74 -5.78 22.87
CA LEU A 280 2.73 -5.64 23.93
C LEU A 280 3.01 -6.68 25.02
N ILE A 281 3.50 -6.27 26.18
CA ILE A 281 3.87 -7.18 27.27
C ILE A 281 2.96 -6.93 28.48
N PRO A 282 2.12 -7.89 28.90
CA PRO A 282 1.39 -7.77 30.16
C PRO A 282 2.37 -7.89 31.35
N PRO A 283 2.11 -7.22 32.48
CA PRO A 283 2.94 -7.39 33.67
C PRO A 283 2.78 -8.79 34.28
N ALA A 284 3.81 -9.25 35.01
CA ALA A 284 3.79 -10.55 35.70
C ALA A 284 2.78 -10.61 36.86
N ASP A 285 2.59 -9.51 37.57
CA ASP A 285 1.55 -9.38 38.60
C ASP A 285 0.23 -8.96 37.93
N PRO A 286 -0.84 -9.77 38.04
CA PRO A 286 -2.11 -9.54 37.36
C PRO A 286 -2.82 -8.25 37.81
N THR A 287 -2.46 -7.66 38.94
CA THR A 287 -3.05 -6.42 39.47
C THR A 287 -2.28 -5.15 39.08
N SER A 288 -1.08 -5.32 38.53
CA SER A 288 -0.14 -4.23 38.24
C SER A 288 -0.28 -3.69 36.82
N THR A 289 0.61 -2.77 36.43
CA THR A 289 0.71 -2.21 35.08
C THR A 289 2.16 -2.20 34.63
N LEU A 290 2.41 -2.41 33.33
CA LEU A 290 3.73 -2.27 32.73
C LEU A 290 3.74 -1.14 31.68
N THR A 291 4.74 -0.27 31.73
CA THR A 291 4.97 0.78 30.73
C THR A 291 6.17 0.40 29.86
N ILE A 292 6.00 0.47 28.54
CA ILE A 292 6.99 0.11 27.54
C ILE A 292 7.19 1.31 26.62
N GLY A 293 8.41 1.83 26.54
CA GLY A 293 8.76 2.85 25.56
C GLY A 293 8.95 2.23 24.18
N CYS A 294 8.24 2.73 23.18
CA CYS A 294 8.33 2.26 21.79
C CYS A 294 7.73 3.31 20.84
N PRO A 295 8.20 3.40 19.58
CA PRO A 295 7.60 4.27 18.58
C PRO A 295 6.12 3.96 18.39
N VAL A 296 5.31 5.02 18.35
CA VAL A 296 3.87 4.97 18.12
C VAL A 296 3.52 5.95 17.03
N THR A 297 2.75 5.51 16.04
CA THR A 297 2.17 6.37 14.99
C THR A 297 0.67 6.15 14.95
N PHE A 298 -0.09 7.24 14.86
CA PHE A 298 -1.53 7.17 14.64
C PHE A 298 -1.85 7.48 13.18
N TYR A 299 -2.93 6.88 12.69
CA TYR A 299 -3.49 7.16 11.38
C TYR A 299 -5.00 7.33 11.47
N SER A 300 -5.54 8.28 10.72
CA SER A 300 -6.96 8.35 10.38
C SER A 300 -7.11 7.82 8.96
N ILE A 301 -7.75 6.66 8.78
CA ILE A 301 -7.94 6.02 7.47
C ILE A 301 -9.23 6.55 6.82
N SER A 302 -10.31 6.57 7.59
CA SER A 302 -11.52 7.34 7.32
C SER A 302 -11.83 8.14 8.57
N GLY A 303 -12.11 9.43 8.43
CA GLY A 303 -12.26 10.28 9.60
C GLY A 303 -12.47 11.75 9.29
N PRO A 304 -12.16 12.64 10.25
CA PRO A 304 -12.66 14.02 10.25
C PRO A 304 -11.78 14.98 9.44
N PHE A 305 -11.43 14.61 8.22
CA PHE A 305 -10.67 15.47 7.30
C PHE A 305 -11.49 15.71 6.03
N GLU A 306 -11.59 16.97 5.60
CA GLU A 306 -12.43 17.37 4.46
C GLU A 306 -11.96 16.71 3.15
N GLU A 307 -10.65 16.56 2.98
CA GLU A 307 -10.05 15.96 1.79
C GLU A 307 -10.20 14.42 1.76
N GLY A 308 -10.58 13.81 2.89
CA GLY A 308 -10.63 12.37 3.06
C GLY A 308 -9.26 11.68 3.00
N GLY A 309 -9.29 10.35 2.82
CA GLY A 309 -8.11 9.51 2.72
C GLY A 309 -7.27 9.42 3.99
N ILE A 310 -6.11 8.77 3.88
CA ILE A 310 -5.26 8.46 5.03
C ILE A 310 -4.50 9.70 5.50
N ALA A 311 -4.58 10.01 6.78
CA ALA A 311 -3.81 11.04 7.48
C ALA A 311 -2.92 10.37 8.53
N GLU A 312 -1.65 10.78 8.62
CA GLU A 312 -0.70 10.34 9.64
C GLU A 312 -0.54 11.43 10.71
N MET A 313 -0.49 11.03 11.98
CA MET A 313 -0.25 11.92 13.10
C MET A 313 0.98 11.46 13.88
N THR A 314 1.93 12.39 14.05
CA THR A 314 3.18 12.13 14.76
C THR A 314 2.95 12.23 16.27
N VAL A 315 3.30 11.18 17.01
CA VAL A 315 3.27 11.21 18.48
C VAL A 315 4.58 11.80 19.01
N PRO A 316 4.54 12.83 19.88
CA PRO A 316 5.73 13.39 20.50
C PRO A 316 6.59 12.32 21.18
N HIS A 317 7.90 12.42 21.05
CA HIS A 317 8.83 11.39 21.54
C HIS A 317 8.65 11.05 23.03
N THR A 318 8.32 12.04 23.87
CA THR A 318 8.05 11.84 25.31
C THR A 318 6.79 11.03 25.60
N GLU A 319 5.92 10.88 24.62
CA GLU A 319 4.65 10.15 24.70
C GLU A 319 4.66 8.84 23.90
N GLN A 320 5.78 8.49 23.26
CA GLN A 320 5.98 7.22 22.56
C GLN A 320 6.15 6.05 23.55
N ARG A 321 5.02 5.62 24.11
CA ARG A 321 4.93 4.54 25.10
C ARG A 321 3.57 3.86 25.06
N VAL A 322 3.56 2.61 25.51
CA VAL A 322 2.37 1.79 25.73
C VAL A 322 2.32 1.38 27.19
N ILE A 323 1.14 1.46 27.82
CA ILE A 323 0.90 1.01 29.18
C ILE A 323 -0.15 -0.10 29.13
N VAL A 324 0.18 -1.26 29.70
CA VAL A 324 -0.67 -2.46 29.70
C VAL A 324 -0.97 -2.86 31.14
N ALA A 325 -2.24 -3.05 31.46
CA ALA A 325 -2.65 -3.60 32.75
C ALA A 325 -2.46 -5.12 32.78
N GLY A 326 -2.26 -5.68 33.97
CA GLY A 326 -2.50 -7.10 34.20
C GLY A 326 -3.99 -7.44 34.03
N THR A 327 -4.31 -8.73 33.94
CA THR A 327 -5.68 -9.22 33.70
C THR A 327 -6.70 -8.69 34.73
N GLU A 328 -6.30 -8.57 35.99
CA GLU A 328 -7.10 -8.03 37.10
C GLU A 328 -6.83 -6.54 37.39
N GLY A 329 -5.84 -5.96 36.72
CA GLY A 329 -5.38 -4.59 36.91
C GLY A 329 -6.16 -3.56 36.07
N ALA A 330 -5.70 -2.32 36.16
CA ALA A 330 -6.19 -1.20 35.35
C ALA A 330 -5.11 -0.16 35.16
N VAL A 331 -5.03 0.42 33.96
CA VAL A 331 -4.19 1.58 33.67
C VAL A 331 -4.80 2.80 34.33
N LYS A 332 -3.96 3.59 35.00
CA LYS A 332 -4.37 4.81 35.70
C LYS A 332 -4.08 6.05 34.89
N ASN A 333 -4.99 7.03 34.93
CA ASN A 333 -4.74 8.36 34.37
C ASN A 333 -3.82 9.19 35.30
N PRO A 334 -3.40 10.41 34.91
CA PRO A 334 -2.55 11.26 35.74
C PRO A 334 -3.14 11.60 37.13
N GLN A 335 -4.47 11.55 37.28
CA GLN A 335 -5.17 11.75 38.55
C GLN A 335 -5.23 10.47 39.41
N GLY A 336 -4.67 9.36 38.93
CA GLY A 336 -4.65 8.07 39.63
C GLY A 336 -5.94 7.25 39.50
N LEU A 337 -6.93 7.70 38.72
CA LEU A 337 -8.19 6.98 38.47
C LEU A 337 -7.96 5.84 37.49
N ARG A 338 -8.65 4.71 37.68
CA ARG A 338 -8.49 3.48 36.88
C ARG A 338 -9.33 3.57 35.60
N VAL A 339 -8.74 4.04 34.50
CA VAL A 339 -9.52 4.44 33.32
C VAL A 339 -9.67 3.32 32.30
N GLY A 340 -8.69 2.44 32.10
CA GLY A 340 -8.78 1.39 31.05
C GLY A 340 -7.82 0.22 31.23
N LYS A 341 -7.71 -0.63 30.19
CA LYS A 341 -6.84 -1.83 30.17
C LYS A 341 -5.54 -1.62 29.40
N VAL A 342 -5.58 -0.82 28.34
CA VAL A 342 -4.41 -0.46 27.53
C VAL A 342 -4.45 1.04 27.28
N ALA A 343 -3.31 1.72 27.39
CA ALA A 343 -3.13 3.11 26.99
C ALA A 343 -1.92 3.23 26.04
N ILE A 344 -2.08 3.88 24.90
CA ILE A 344 -1.09 3.96 23.84
C ILE A 344 -0.79 5.43 23.52
N GLY A 345 0.46 5.75 23.20
CA GLY A 345 0.89 7.08 22.80
C GLY A 345 0.66 8.12 23.90
N GLY A 346 1.04 7.80 25.14
CA GLY A 346 0.84 8.72 26.27
C GLY A 346 -0.61 8.85 26.72
N GLY A 347 -1.47 7.91 26.33
CA GLY A 347 -2.90 7.95 26.61
C GLY A 347 -3.72 8.69 25.55
N ARG A 348 -3.19 8.87 24.33
CA ARG A 348 -3.95 9.32 23.15
C ARG A 348 -4.96 8.30 22.67
N LEU A 349 -4.71 7.01 22.93
CA LEU A 349 -5.69 5.94 22.71
C LEU A 349 -5.77 5.05 23.95
N TRP A 350 -6.99 4.80 24.40
CA TRP A 350 -7.31 3.87 25.49
C TRP A 350 -8.27 2.80 25.00
N LEU A 351 -8.07 1.57 25.48
CA LEU A 351 -8.96 0.43 25.24
C LEU A 351 -9.48 -0.14 26.57
N GLY A 352 -10.69 -0.70 26.54
CA GLY A 352 -11.31 -1.27 27.74
C GLY A 352 -11.64 -0.20 28.78
N VAL A 353 -12.03 0.98 28.31
CA VAL A 353 -12.39 2.11 29.14
C VAL A 353 -13.77 1.87 29.77
N GLY A 354 -13.97 2.23 31.03
CA GLY A 354 -15.30 2.07 31.64
C GLY A 354 -15.79 3.35 32.31
N GLU A 355 -17.08 3.33 32.64
CA GLU A 355 -17.76 4.42 33.33
C GLU A 355 -17.25 4.55 34.78
N ASP A 356 -17.36 5.76 35.35
CA ASP A 356 -17.04 6.07 36.75
C ASP A 356 -15.60 5.75 37.19
N GLY A 357 -14.63 5.74 36.26
CA GLY A 357 -13.23 5.48 36.57
C GLY A 357 -12.96 4.04 37.01
N ARG A 358 -13.75 3.09 36.48
CA ARG A 358 -13.46 1.65 36.51
C ARG A 358 -13.18 1.18 35.08
N PRO A 359 -12.22 0.26 34.86
CA PRO A 359 -12.01 -0.31 33.53
C PRO A 359 -13.23 -1.16 33.12
N SER A 360 -13.59 -1.11 31.84
CA SER A 360 -14.56 -2.04 31.28
C SER A 360 -13.90 -3.38 30.99
N GLY A 361 -14.68 -4.46 31.11
CA GLY A 361 -14.28 -5.78 30.58
C GLY A 361 -14.35 -5.83 29.05
N ASP A 362 -15.12 -4.93 28.42
CA ASP A 362 -15.27 -4.82 26.97
C ASP A 362 -14.21 -3.88 26.40
N LEU A 363 -13.24 -4.45 25.68
CA LEU A 363 -12.16 -3.71 25.02
C LEU A 363 -12.65 -2.70 23.99
N ARG A 364 -13.86 -2.87 23.47
CA ARG A 364 -14.42 -1.98 22.45
C ARG A 364 -14.75 -0.60 22.99
N SER A 365 -14.87 -0.44 24.31
CA SER A 365 -15.00 0.89 24.89
C SER A 365 -13.66 1.61 24.84
N CYS A 366 -13.59 2.63 23.98
CA CYS A 366 -12.38 3.32 23.63
C CYS A 366 -12.44 4.79 24.02
N CYS A 367 -11.27 5.37 24.28
CA CYS A 367 -11.11 6.82 24.31
C CYS A 367 -9.97 7.22 23.37
N GLN A 368 -10.20 8.18 22.49
CA GLN A 368 -9.18 8.65 21.55
C GLN A 368 -9.13 10.17 21.51
N TRP A 369 -7.92 10.70 21.53
CA TRP A 369 -7.64 12.10 21.29
C TRP A 369 -6.21 12.31 20.80
N VAL A 370 -5.96 13.45 20.17
CA VAL A 370 -4.65 13.99 19.80
C VAL A 370 -4.61 15.47 20.15
N GLU A 371 -3.43 16.04 20.33
CA GLU A 371 -3.30 17.48 20.48
C GLU A 371 -3.47 18.18 19.11
N ARG A 372 -3.93 19.44 19.13
CA ARG A 372 -4.16 20.21 17.89
C ARG A 372 -2.90 20.33 17.02
N ASP A 373 -1.74 20.48 17.63
CA ASP A 373 -0.44 20.60 16.95
C ASP A 373 0.10 19.27 16.42
N GLU A 374 -0.60 18.15 16.68
CA GLU A 374 -0.28 16.83 16.12
C GLU A 374 -1.09 16.51 14.86
N LEU A 375 -2.08 17.33 14.54
CA LEU A 375 -2.84 17.20 13.31
C LEU A 375 -1.97 17.59 12.10
N PRO A 376 -2.14 16.93 10.95
CA PRO A 376 -1.41 17.27 9.74
C PRO A 376 -1.75 18.68 9.25
N ASP A 377 -0.73 19.49 8.97
CA ASP A 377 -0.88 20.86 8.46
C ASP A 377 -1.44 20.92 7.03
N ASP A 378 -1.33 19.83 6.27
CA ASP A 378 -1.74 19.73 4.86
C ASP A 378 -3.17 19.22 4.68
N LYS A 379 -3.94 19.03 5.76
CA LYS A 379 -5.35 18.63 5.70
C LYS A 379 -6.25 19.49 6.58
N ALA A 380 -7.45 19.78 6.08
CA ALA A 380 -8.46 20.52 6.82
C ALA A 380 -9.20 19.60 7.82
N TYR A 381 -8.92 19.78 9.10
CA TYR A 381 -9.63 19.08 10.18
C TYR A 381 -11.03 19.67 10.40
N VAL A 382 -12.06 18.81 10.38
CA VAL A 382 -13.48 19.17 10.52
C VAL A 382 -14.18 18.46 11.69
N GLY A 383 -13.40 17.80 12.55
CA GLY A 383 -13.91 17.00 13.67
C GLY A 383 -14.14 17.78 14.96
N ASP A 384 -14.52 17.04 15.99
CA ASP A 384 -14.78 17.59 17.32
C ASP A 384 -13.49 17.93 18.07
N MET A 385 -13.42 19.14 18.59
CA MET A 385 -12.29 19.64 19.36
C MET A 385 -12.75 20.18 20.71
N SER A 386 -12.08 19.77 21.79
CA SER A 386 -12.39 20.28 23.13
C SER A 386 -11.90 21.72 23.34
N GLU A 387 -12.39 22.36 24.40
CA GLU A 387 -11.93 23.70 24.81
C GLU A 387 -10.43 23.74 25.10
N ASP A 388 -9.86 22.64 25.60
CA ASP A 388 -8.43 22.48 25.88
C ASP A 388 -7.59 22.24 24.61
N GLY A 389 -8.21 22.22 23.42
CA GLY A 389 -7.53 22.00 22.15
C GLY A 389 -7.28 20.53 21.79
N ARG A 390 -7.95 19.59 22.44
CA ARG A 390 -7.84 18.16 22.11
C ARG A 390 -8.80 17.79 20.99
N ALA A 391 -8.25 17.38 19.86
CA ALA A 391 -9.00 16.83 18.75
C ALA A 391 -9.21 15.32 18.90
N THR A 392 -10.19 14.77 18.21
CA THR A 392 -10.35 13.31 18.01
C THR A 392 -10.31 12.99 16.52
N ILE A 393 -9.68 11.89 16.14
CA ILE A 393 -9.74 11.31 14.78
C ILE A 393 -10.82 10.24 14.67
N ALA A 394 -11.46 9.88 15.79
CA ALA A 394 -12.72 9.13 15.81
C ALA A 394 -13.91 10.09 15.72
N ALA A 395 -15.12 9.55 15.75
CA ALA A 395 -16.38 10.30 15.71
C ALA A 395 -16.71 10.99 17.03
N SER A 396 -16.08 10.58 18.13
CA SER A 396 -16.16 11.17 19.46
C SER A 396 -14.90 10.82 20.26
N HIS A 397 -14.57 11.58 21.29
CA HIS A 397 -13.47 11.24 22.21
C HIS A 397 -13.70 9.94 22.95
N TRP A 398 -14.95 9.53 23.15
CA TRP A 398 -15.35 8.30 23.82
C TRP A 398 -16.35 7.57 22.93
N PHE A 399 -16.05 6.34 22.56
CA PHE A 399 -16.85 5.62 21.57
C PHE A 399 -16.80 4.11 21.81
N THR A 400 -17.71 3.38 21.15
CA THR A 400 -17.71 1.92 21.18
C THR A 400 -17.32 1.38 19.81
N ALA A 401 -16.14 0.78 19.74
CA ALA A 401 -15.63 0.19 18.51
C ALA A 401 -16.56 -0.91 17.99
N GLN A 402 -17.00 -0.77 16.74
CA GLN A 402 -17.71 -1.82 16.00
C GLN A 402 -16.72 -2.88 15.50
N ARG A 403 -15.55 -2.44 15.04
CA ARG A 403 -14.43 -3.29 14.64
C ARG A 403 -13.22 -2.98 15.49
N LEU A 404 -12.61 -4.01 16.06
CA LEU A 404 -11.31 -3.94 16.71
C LEU A 404 -10.49 -5.14 16.24
N GLU A 405 -9.48 -4.85 15.44
CA GLU A 405 -8.57 -5.85 14.89
C GLU A 405 -7.14 -5.49 15.27
N VAL A 406 -6.32 -6.52 15.52
CA VAL A 406 -4.89 -6.34 15.77
C VAL A 406 -4.10 -7.22 14.81
N TYR A 407 -3.18 -6.59 14.10
CA TYR A 407 -2.30 -7.21 13.15
C TYR A 407 -0.86 -7.18 13.65
N GLN A 408 -0.10 -8.22 13.33
CA GLN A 408 1.36 -8.17 13.34
C GLN A 408 1.84 -7.67 11.99
N VAL A 409 2.75 -6.71 11.98
CA VAL A 409 3.46 -6.19 10.83
C VAL A 409 4.95 -6.40 11.08
N TRP A 410 5.63 -7.08 10.15
CA TRP A 410 7.06 -7.33 10.27
C TRP A 410 7.72 -7.25 8.90
N SER A 411 8.98 -6.80 8.87
CA SER A 411 9.80 -6.87 7.67
C SER A 411 10.66 -8.14 7.70
N THR A 412 10.92 -8.72 6.53
CA THR A 412 11.93 -9.78 6.38
C THR A 412 13.35 -9.24 6.26
N LEU A 413 13.51 -7.94 6.03
CA LEU A 413 14.80 -7.29 6.13
C LEU A 413 15.12 -6.96 7.58
N PRO A 414 16.40 -7.05 8.00
CA PRO A 414 16.84 -6.43 9.23
C PRO A 414 16.45 -4.95 9.22
N ALA A 415 16.15 -4.38 10.38
CA ALA A 415 16.07 -2.93 10.50
C ALA A 415 17.34 -2.32 9.90
N ASP A 416 17.20 -1.26 9.11
CA ASP A 416 18.34 -0.50 8.62
C ASP A 416 19.24 -0.18 9.82
N PRO A 417 20.57 -0.33 9.69
CA PRO A 417 21.47 -0.08 10.79
C PRO A 417 21.20 1.33 11.33
N ILE A 418 21.01 1.42 12.65
CA ILE A 418 20.68 2.67 13.37
C ILE A 418 21.67 3.79 13.05
N LEU A 419 22.88 3.40 12.64
CA LEU A 419 23.92 4.28 12.14
C LEU A 419 24.18 3.94 10.67
N PRO A 420 24.31 4.96 9.79
CA PRO A 420 24.97 4.80 8.51
C PRO A 420 26.28 4.02 8.66
N ALA A 421 26.65 3.22 7.67
CA ALA A 421 27.86 2.38 7.74
C ALA A 421 29.11 3.18 8.13
N ASP A 422 29.20 4.43 7.66
CA ASP A 422 30.31 5.35 7.96
C ASP A 422 30.35 5.76 9.44
N ASP A 423 29.19 6.00 10.06
CA ASP A 423 29.09 6.37 11.48
C ASP A 423 29.33 5.17 12.39
N LEU A 424 28.90 3.97 11.98
CA LEU A 424 29.23 2.73 12.68
C LEU A 424 30.74 2.45 12.62
N HIS A 425 31.37 2.69 11.47
CA HIS A 425 32.82 2.59 11.31
C HIS A 425 33.56 3.59 12.20
N ALA A 426 33.11 4.85 12.25
CA ALA A 426 33.68 5.85 13.16
C ALA A 426 33.59 5.43 14.63
N LEU A 427 32.49 4.77 15.04
CA LEU A 427 32.30 4.27 16.40
C LEU A 427 33.17 3.05 16.73
N ILE A 428 33.38 2.16 15.76
CA ILE A 428 34.30 1.02 15.85
C ILE A 428 35.76 1.51 15.95
N ASP A 429 36.12 2.54 15.18
CA ASP A 429 37.48 3.10 15.23
C ASP A 429 37.75 3.82 16.55
N MET A 430 36.77 4.58 17.08
CA MET A 430 36.87 5.21 18.41
C MET A 430 37.02 4.20 19.56
N THR A 431 36.58 2.96 19.39
CA THR A 431 36.71 1.91 20.42
C THR A 431 37.96 1.04 20.27
N ARG A 432 38.70 1.18 19.17
CA ARG A 432 40.00 0.52 18.95
C ARG A 432 41.19 1.32 19.47
N ASP A 433 41.00 2.60 19.76
CA ASP A 433 42.02 3.50 20.33
C ASP A 433 41.97 3.59 21.88
N ILE A 434 41.24 2.66 22.53
CA ILE A 434 41.22 2.42 23.99
C ILE A 434 41.90 1.09 24.28
#